data_AF-A0A1V1HYL2-F1
#
_entry.id   AF-A0A1V1HYL2-F1
#
_cell.length_a   1.000
_cell.length_b   1.000
_cell.length_c   1.000
_cell.angle_alpha   90.00
_cell.angle_beta   90.00
_cell.angle_gamma   90.00
#
_symmetry.space_group_name_H-M   'P 1'
#
loop_
_entity.id
_entity.type
_entity.pdbx_description
1 polymer ?
#
loop_
_entity_poly.entity_id
_entity_poly.type
_entity_poly.pdbx_seq_one_letter_code
_entity_poly.pdbx_strand_id
1 'polypeptide(L)' 'MNYKLNTELIKSKMLQKGYSITKLASISQISKSTAARAVKGQGTPRPKTIYKISKSLDIDIKEITL' A
#
# COMPACT_ATOMS: atom_id res chain seq x y z
N MET A 1 0.92 -6.35 16.82
CA MET A 1 1.92 -6.59 15.75
C MET A 1 2.16 -5.28 15.02
N ASN A 2 3.41 -4.85 14.95
CA ASN A 2 3.80 -3.61 14.29
C ASN A 2 4.31 -3.99 12.89
N TYR A 3 3.52 -3.73 11.85
CA TYR A 3 3.89 -4.10 10.49
C TYR A 3 4.61 -2.95 9.82
N LYS A 4 5.83 -3.22 9.33
CA LYS A 4 6.55 -2.28 8.48
C LYS A 4 6.23 -2.62 7.02
N LEU A 5 5.97 -1.62 6.19
CA LEU A 5 5.71 -1.84 4.77
C LEU A 5 6.99 -1.72 3.96
N ASN A 6 7.15 -2.60 2.97
CA ASN A 6 8.12 -2.44 1.91
C ASN A 6 7.65 -1.34 0.94
N THR A 7 7.93 -0.09 1.27
CA THR A 7 7.48 1.07 0.49
C THR A 7 8.08 1.13 -0.90
N GLU A 8 9.27 0.57 -1.11
CA GLU A 8 9.93 0.54 -2.41
C GLU A 8 9.20 -0.39 -3.37
N LEU A 9 8.83 -1.59 -2.90
CA LEU A 9 8.02 -2.53 -3.65
C LEU A 9 6.65 -1.92 -4.03
N ILE A 10 5.99 -1.26 -3.07
CA ILE A 10 4.72 -0.56 -3.30
C ILE A 10 4.87 0.48 -4.41
N LYS A 11 5.89 1.34 -4.34
CA LYS A 11 6.15 2.38 -5.34
C LYS A 11 6.45 1.78 -6.71
N SER A 12 7.28 0.73 -6.77
CA SER A 12 7.61 0.03 -8.01
C SER A 12 6.36 -0.55 -8.69
N LYS A 13 5.51 -1.24 -7.92
CA LYS A 13 4.26 -1.82 -8.44
C LYS A 13 3.24 -0.75 -8.83
N MET A 14 3.18 0.36 -8.10
CA MET A 14 2.38 1.52 -8.51
C MET A 14 2.84 2.08 -9.85
N LEU A 15 4.16 2.20 -10.08
CA LEU A 15 4.70 2.65 -11.36
C LEU A 15 4.36 1.69 -12.48
N GLN A 16 4.57 0.38 -12.28
CA GLN A 16 4.25 -0.66 -13.27
C GLN A 16 2.76 -0.65 -13.68
N LYS A 17 1.85 -0.40 -12.74
CA LYS A 17 0.41 -0.33 -13.01
C LYS A 17 -0.09 1.08 -13.40
N GLY A 18 0.78 2.09 -13.43
CA GLY A 18 0.39 3.49 -13.70
C GLY A 18 -0.57 4.06 -12.64
N TYR A 19 -0.38 3.70 -11.36
CA TYR A 19 -1.23 4.13 -10.26
C TYR A 19 -0.66 5.38 -9.58
N SER A 20 -1.47 6.45 -9.57
CA SER A 20 -1.26 7.57 -8.64
C SER A 20 -1.73 7.20 -7.23
N ILE A 21 -1.33 7.98 -6.21
CA ILE A 21 -1.81 7.79 -4.83
C ILE A 21 -3.35 7.85 -4.77
N THR A 22 -3.96 8.77 -5.53
CA THR A 22 -5.43 8.89 -5.61
C THR A 22 -6.07 7.65 -6.22
N LYS A 23 -5.46 7.10 -7.28
CA LYS A 23 -5.94 5.88 -7.94
C LYS A 23 -5.80 4.67 -7.03
N LEU A 24 -4.66 4.53 -6.34
CA LEU A 24 -4.47 3.50 -5.31
C LEU A 24 -5.55 3.60 -4.23
N ALA A 25 -5.78 4.79 -3.68
CA ALA A 25 -6.78 5.03 -2.64
C ALA A 25 -8.19 4.60 -3.08
N SER A 26 -8.56 4.94 -4.31
CA SER A 26 -9.84 4.56 -4.90
C SER A 26 -9.99 3.04 -5.04
N ILE A 27 -9.01 2.38 -5.68
CA ILE A 27 -9.06 0.93 -5.96
C ILE A 27 -9.00 0.11 -4.67
N SER A 28 -8.15 0.51 -3.72
CA SER A 28 -8.01 -0.17 -2.42
C SER A 28 -9.10 0.22 -1.42
N GLN A 29 -10.01 1.15 -1.77
CA GLN A 29 -11.08 1.65 -0.91
C GLN A 29 -10.55 2.11 0.47
N ILE A 30 -9.53 2.97 0.44
CA ILE A 30 -8.96 3.63 1.62
C ILE A 30 -8.90 5.14 1.40
N SER A 31 -8.78 5.92 2.46
CA SER A 31 -8.63 7.37 2.31
C SER A 31 -7.33 7.73 1.60
N LYS A 32 -7.33 8.82 0.83
CA LYS A 32 -6.12 9.35 0.16
C LYS A 32 -4.98 9.60 1.14
N SER A 33 -5.29 10.10 2.35
CA SER A 33 -4.32 10.31 3.43
C SER A 33 -3.71 8.99 3.92
N THR A 34 -4.50 7.92 4.00
CA THR A 34 -4.00 6.59 4.40
C THR A 34 -3.14 5.96 3.31
N ALA A 35 -3.53 6.08 2.04
CA ALA A 35 -2.71 5.65 0.92
C ALA A 35 -1.37 6.40 0.87
N ALA A 36 -1.39 7.73 1.05
CA ALA A 36 -0.18 8.55 1.06
C ALA A 36 0.77 8.15 2.20
N ARG A 37 0.23 7.93 3.40
CA ARG A 37 0.99 7.44 4.56
C ARG A 37 1.62 6.08 4.30
N ALA A 38 0.87 5.13 3.74
CA ALA A 38 1.38 3.80 3.40
C ALA A 38 2.53 3.86 2.39
N VAL A 39 2.40 4.67 1.32
CA VAL A 39 3.45 4.84 0.30
C VAL A 39 4.69 5.54 0.84
N LYS A 40 4.52 6.45 1.81
CA LYS A 40 5.63 7.16 2.48
C LYS A 40 6.22 6.38 3.67
N GLY A 41 5.67 5.22 4.02
CA GLY A 41 6.09 4.45 5.19
C GLY A 41 5.80 5.17 6.51
N GLN A 42 4.83 6.08 6.52
CA GLN A 42 4.47 6.88 7.68
C GLN A 42 3.35 6.20 8.48
N GLY A 43 3.58 6.05 9.79
CA GLY A 43 2.65 5.38 10.69
C GLY A 43 2.59 3.87 10.47
N THR A 44 1.69 3.22 11.20
CA THR A 44 1.59 1.76 11.27
C THR A 44 0.26 1.33 10.67
N PRO A 45 0.26 0.81 9.42
CA PRO A 45 -0.97 0.41 8.76
C PRO A 45 -1.59 -0.78 9.48
N ARG A 46 -2.92 -0.75 9.62
CA ARG A 46 -3.67 -1.90 10.15
C ARG A 46 -3.59 -3.08 9.16
N PRO A 47 -3.62 -4.34 9.63
CA PRO A 47 -3.61 -5.52 8.74
C PRO A 47 -4.64 -5.45 7.61
N LYS A 48 -5.85 -4.94 7.90
CA LYS A 48 -6.91 -4.72 6.90
C LYS A 48 -6.49 -3.75 5.79
N THR A 49 -5.74 -2.70 6.11
CA THR A 49 -5.20 -1.75 5.14
C THR A 49 -4.11 -2.40 4.30
N ILE A 50 -3.23 -3.17 4.92
CA ILE A 50 -2.16 -3.92 4.23
C ILE A 50 -2.77 -4.87 3.19
N TYR A 51 -3.76 -5.65 3.60
CA TYR A 51 -4.50 -6.56 2.72
C TYR A 51 -5.15 -5.85 1.53
N LYS A 52 -5.79 -4.70 1.77
CA LYS A 52 -6.42 -3.90 0.71
C LYS A 52 -5.40 -3.38 -0.31
N ILE A 53 -4.24 -2.90 0.17
CA ILE A 53 -3.17 -2.41 -0.69
C ILE A 53 -2.55 -3.56 -1.47
N SER A 54 -2.22 -4.68 -0.81
CA SER A 54 -1.61 -5.86 -1.45
C SER A 54 -2.51 -6.40 -2.56
N LYS A 55 -3.82 -6.55 -2.29
CA LYS A 55 -4.80 -6.97 -3.28
C LYS A 55 -4.93 -5.99 -4.45
N SER A 56 -4.89 -4.68 -4.19
CA SER A 56 -4.98 -3.67 -5.26
C SER A 56 -3.74 -3.62 -6.16
N LEU A 57 -2.56 -3.94 -5.60
CA LEU A 57 -1.29 -3.92 -6.31
C LEU A 57 -0.88 -5.29 -6.84
N ASP A 58 -1.67 -6.33 -6.57
CA ASP A 58 -1.39 -7.71 -6.95
C ASP A 58 -0.02 -8.17 -6.41
N ILE A 59 0.16 -7.97 -5.11
CA ILE A 59 1.37 -8.31 -4.34
C ILE A 59 0.96 -9.28 -3.22
N ASP A 60 1.80 -10.27 -2.93
CA ASP A 60 1.59 -11.11 -1.75
C ASP A 60 1.81 -10.31 -0.46
N ILE A 61 1.04 -10.61 0.58
CA ILE A 61 1.14 -9.92 1.87
C ILE A 61 2.53 -10.14 2.49
N LYS A 62 3.15 -11.30 2.27
CA LYS A 62 4.51 -11.60 2.77
C LYS A 62 5.57 -10.73 2.12
N GLU A 63 5.36 -10.30 0.88
CA GLU A 63 6.30 -9.43 0.16
C GLU A 63 6.12 -7.95 0.54
N ILE A 64 4.89 -7.55 0.89
CA ILE A 64 4.58 -6.16 1.24
C ILE A 64 4.99 -5.81 2.67
N THR A 65 5.10 -6.80 3.57
CA THR A 65 5.50 -6.59 4.97
C THR A 65 6.96 -6.94 5.21
N LEU A 66 7.66 -6.10 5.95
CA LEU A 66 9.02 -6.30 6.46
C LEU A 66 8.99 -6.62 7.97
#